data_AF-A0A6V6Y736-F1
#
_entry.id   AF-A0A6V6Y736-F1
#
_cell.length_a   1.000
_cell.length_b   1.000
_cell.length_c   1.000
_cell.angle_alpha   90.00
_cell.angle_beta   90.00
_cell.angle_gamma   90.00
#
_symmetry.space_group_name_H-M   'P 1'
#
loop_
_entity.id
_entity.type
_entity.pdbx_description
1 polymer ?
#
loop_
_entity_poly.entity_id
_entity_poly.type
_entity_poly.pdbx_seq_one_letter_code
_entity_poly.pdbx_strand_id
1 'polypeptide(L)'
;MFKIVEVYFDLVYLLLMMGFGLALLLEKGKRAKLLAAMAILLDLGDACHLLPRVYGHLSPGGLAGNQMYLSYGQMITSLTMSVFYLLYFYYYRVAGGKATKERQWLIYGLLALRVVLVLLPGNNWGGESPYAMGLIRNIPFLIMGLALVAWTYGDGKIPGFKRASYLIAASFFFYALVVIVSPFIPAFGAFMLPKTVCYILLVDCLYEKEAGKINERKIGKGAVVCLELGLLLGALYREFTRINGFTERTTLSLAHPHMLLLGAVFSFALFLYLRVEKQDGRNLHRNYRFYLLTIYYFIASLVIRGIYTLASGGAALYPDAALSGMAGLGHIALTVSMIALTLKARKEPEAMEQTA
;
A
#
# COMPACT_ATOMS: atom_id res chain seq x y z
N MET A 1 -13.72 -17.45 5.19
CA MET A 1 -13.56 -16.09 5.76
C MET A 1 -12.13 -15.55 5.68
N PHE A 2 -11.09 -16.29 6.03
CA PHE A 2 -9.70 -15.77 5.97
C PHE A 2 -9.30 -15.24 4.56
N LYS A 3 -9.64 -15.98 3.50
CA LYS A 3 -9.34 -15.60 2.10
C LYS A 3 -9.92 -14.25 1.68
N ILE A 4 -11.14 -13.92 2.13
CA ILE A 4 -11.76 -12.64 1.76
C ILE A 4 -11.14 -11.47 2.52
N VAL A 5 -10.70 -11.70 3.76
CA VAL A 5 -9.99 -10.68 4.55
C VAL A 5 -8.66 -10.33 3.90
N GLU A 6 -7.93 -11.33 3.38
CA GLU A 6 -6.70 -11.14 2.62
C GLU A 6 -6.93 -10.30 1.36
N VAL A 7 -7.98 -10.62 0.58
CA VAL A 7 -8.37 -9.84 -0.60
C VAL A 7 -8.67 -8.37 -0.27
N TYR A 8 -9.37 -8.12 0.84
CA TYR A 8 -9.63 -6.77 1.33
C TYR A 8 -8.34 -6.05 1.74
N PHE A 9 -7.49 -6.73 2.49
CA PHE A 9 -6.22 -6.18 2.94
C PHE A 9 -5.33 -5.80 1.75
N ASP A 10 -5.21 -6.68 0.76
CA ASP A 10 -4.37 -6.48 -0.43
C ASP A 10 -4.80 -5.23 -1.22
N LEU A 11 -6.10 -5.05 -1.46
CA LEU A 11 -6.59 -3.89 -2.21
C LEU A 11 -6.55 -2.59 -1.40
N VAL A 12 -6.83 -2.63 -0.10
CA VAL A 12 -6.67 -1.46 0.77
C VAL A 12 -5.21 -1.04 0.87
N TYR A 13 -4.30 -2.01 0.97
CA TYR A 13 -2.86 -1.78 0.94
C TYR A 13 -2.44 -1.07 -0.35
N LEU A 14 -2.87 -1.56 -1.51
CA LEU A 14 -2.52 -0.94 -2.80
C LEU A 14 -3.04 0.50 -2.90
N LEU A 15 -4.32 0.72 -2.57
CA LEU A 15 -4.89 2.08 -2.57
C LEU A 15 -4.15 3.02 -1.61
N LEU A 16 -3.78 2.54 -0.43
CA LEU A 16 -3.07 3.31 0.58
C LEU A 16 -1.64 3.65 0.15
N MET A 17 -0.89 2.69 -0.39
CA MET A 17 0.50 2.87 -0.82
C MET A 17 0.60 3.77 -2.05
N MET A 18 -0.26 3.55 -3.05
CA MET A 18 -0.37 4.47 -4.19
C MET A 18 -0.76 5.87 -3.70
N GLY A 19 -1.72 5.98 -2.79
CA GLY A 19 -2.12 7.26 -2.19
C GLY A 19 -0.98 8.00 -1.49
N PHE A 20 -0.15 7.30 -0.69
CA PHE A 20 1.06 7.88 -0.11
C PHE A 20 2.06 8.34 -1.17
N GLY A 21 2.28 7.51 -2.19
CA GLY A 21 3.18 7.80 -3.30
C GLY A 21 2.80 9.09 -4.03
N LEU A 22 1.54 9.20 -4.46
CA LEU A 22 0.99 10.37 -5.14
C LEU A 22 1.03 11.61 -4.22
N ALA A 23 0.67 11.48 -2.95
CA ALA A 23 0.74 12.59 -2.00
C ALA A 23 2.17 13.14 -1.85
N LEU A 24 3.17 12.27 -1.79
CA LEU A 24 4.59 12.67 -1.70
C LEU A 24 5.11 13.26 -3.01
N LEU A 25 4.56 12.88 -4.17
CA LEU A 25 4.85 13.56 -5.44
C LEU A 25 4.38 15.02 -5.43
N LEU A 26 3.42 15.40 -4.58
CA LEU A 26 2.99 16.80 -4.41
C LEU A 26 3.83 17.55 -3.36
N GLU A 27 4.74 16.89 -2.65
CA GLU A 27 5.66 17.51 -1.71
C GLU A 27 6.97 17.98 -2.38
N LYS A 28 7.56 19.02 -1.81
CA LYS A 28 8.85 19.56 -2.28
C LYS A 28 10.01 18.85 -1.59
N GLY A 29 11.16 18.83 -2.24
CA GLY A 29 12.41 18.31 -1.68
C GLY A 29 12.73 16.88 -2.10
N LYS A 30 14.03 16.59 -2.17
CA LYS A 30 14.56 15.32 -2.71
C LYS A 30 14.15 14.10 -1.88
N ARG A 31 14.06 14.25 -0.55
CA ARG A 31 13.67 13.16 0.36
C ARG A 31 12.23 12.71 0.12
N ALA A 32 11.29 13.66 0.01
CA ALA A 32 9.91 13.36 -0.33
C ALA A 32 9.79 12.67 -1.70
N LYS A 33 10.52 13.11 -2.73
CA LYS A 33 10.52 12.46 -4.05
C LYS A 33 11.08 11.03 -4.03
N LEU A 34 12.13 10.78 -3.25
CA LEU A 34 12.66 9.43 -3.06
C LEU A 34 11.65 8.53 -2.36
N LEU A 35 11.00 9.03 -1.31
CA LEU A 35 9.96 8.28 -0.60
C LEU A 35 8.73 8.02 -1.47
N ALA A 36 8.35 8.98 -2.33
CA ALA A 36 7.31 8.80 -3.33
C ALA A 36 7.66 7.67 -4.31
N ALA A 37 8.87 7.70 -4.86
CA ALA A 37 9.37 6.66 -5.77
C ALA A 37 9.38 5.29 -5.10
N MET A 38 9.79 5.21 -3.82
CA MET A 38 9.73 3.98 -3.04
C MET A 38 8.30 3.46 -2.87
N ALA A 39 7.35 4.31 -2.48
CA ALA A 39 5.96 3.91 -2.26
C ALA A 39 5.28 3.44 -3.55
N ILE A 40 5.47 4.17 -4.66
CA ILE A 40 4.91 3.81 -5.98
C ILE A 40 5.56 2.53 -6.53
N LEU A 41 6.88 2.39 -6.41
CA LEU A 41 7.57 1.19 -6.88
C LEU A 41 7.14 -0.05 -6.09
N LEU A 42 6.97 0.09 -4.78
CA LEU A 42 6.48 -0.96 -3.91
C LEU A 42 5.06 -1.37 -4.30
N ASP A 43 4.18 -0.38 -4.47
CA ASP A 43 2.79 -0.58 -4.89
C ASP A 43 2.67 -1.30 -6.24
N LEU A 44 3.30 -0.75 -7.29
CA LEU A 44 3.26 -1.31 -8.65
C LEU A 44 3.90 -2.69 -8.72
N GLY A 45 5.02 -2.88 -8.02
CA GLY A 45 5.70 -4.18 -7.96
C GLY A 45 4.84 -5.24 -7.28
N ASP A 46 4.26 -4.91 -6.13
CA ASP A 46 3.38 -5.83 -5.40
C ASP A 46 2.07 -6.07 -6.14
N ALA A 47 1.53 -5.09 -6.87
CA ALA A 47 0.32 -5.24 -7.69
C ALA A 47 0.45 -6.39 -8.71
N CYS A 48 1.65 -6.62 -9.24
CA CYS A 48 1.92 -7.72 -10.19
C CYS A 48 1.66 -9.12 -9.62
N HIS A 49 1.61 -9.30 -8.30
CA HIS A 49 1.25 -10.59 -7.68
C HIS A 49 0.01 -10.51 -6.78
N LEU A 50 -0.27 -9.36 -6.16
CA LEU A 50 -1.49 -9.11 -5.39
C LEU A 50 -2.74 -9.14 -6.27
N LEU A 51 -2.73 -8.50 -7.44
CA LEU A 51 -3.92 -8.50 -8.31
C LEU A 51 -4.24 -9.90 -8.85
N PRO A 52 -3.26 -10.71 -9.33
CA PRO A 52 -3.49 -12.12 -9.63
C PRO A 52 -3.98 -12.95 -8.44
N ARG A 53 -3.50 -12.68 -7.22
CA ARG A 53 -3.98 -13.34 -6.00
C ARG A 53 -5.43 -12.98 -5.70
N VAL A 54 -5.78 -11.70 -5.78
CA VAL A 54 -7.17 -11.23 -5.63
C VAL A 54 -8.06 -11.92 -6.66
N TYR A 55 -7.68 -11.89 -7.93
CA TYR A 55 -8.42 -12.56 -9.00
C TYR A 55 -8.56 -14.07 -8.72
N GLY A 56 -7.48 -14.76 -8.34
CA GLY A 56 -7.50 -16.18 -8.03
C GLY A 56 -8.39 -16.54 -6.85
N HIS A 57 -8.41 -15.74 -5.77
CA HIS A 57 -9.32 -15.95 -4.65
C HIS A 57 -10.79 -15.75 -4.99
N LEU A 58 -11.07 -14.98 -6.04
CA LEU A 58 -12.41 -14.67 -6.54
C LEU A 58 -12.81 -15.53 -7.76
N SER A 59 -11.95 -16.49 -8.16
CA SER A 59 -12.17 -17.39 -9.29
C SER A 59 -12.39 -18.84 -8.84
N PRO A 60 -13.15 -19.67 -9.58
CA PRO A 60 -13.35 -21.08 -9.23
C PRO A 60 -12.06 -21.89 -9.18
N GLY A 61 -11.10 -21.57 -10.05
CA GLY A 61 -9.78 -22.22 -10.11
C GLY A 61 -8.85 -21.88 -8.94
N GLY A 62 -9.23 -20.94 -8.07
CA GLY A 62 -8.41 -20.53 -6.93
C GLY A 62 -7.05 -19.95 -7.34
N LEU A 63 -6.08 -20.04 -6.42
CA LEU A 63 -4.69 -19.65 -6.69
C LEU A 63 -3.99 -20.63 -7.65
N ALA A 64 -4.35 -21.92 -7.61
CA ALA A 64 -3.76 -22.94 -8.48
C ALA A 64 -4.03 -22.64 -9.97
N GLY A 65 -5.26 -22.27 -10.32
CA GLY A 65 -5.61 -21.87 -11.69
C GLY A 65 -4.93 -20.58 -12.17
N ASN A 66 -4.32 -19.81 -11.26
CA ASN A 66 -3.62 -18.56 -11.56
C ASN A 66 -2.12 -18.62 -11.25
N GLN A 67 -1.57 -19.84 -11.10
CA GLN A 67 -0.20 -20.07 -10.68
C GLN A 67 0.83 -19.38 -11.58
N MET A 68 0.62 -19.39 -12.90
CA MET A 68 1.53 -18.74 -13.84
C MET A 68 1.67 -17.24 -13.54
N TYR A 69 0.55 -16.53 -13.39
CA TYR A 69 0.55 -15.09 -13.09
C TYR A 69 1.11 -14.78 -11.71
N LEU A 70 0.80 -15.61 -10.70
CA LEU A 70 1.36 -15.49 -9.37
C LEU A 70 2.88 -15.68 -9.37
N SER A 71 3.37 -16.67 -10.11
CA SER A 71 4.79 -17.00 -10.22
C SER A 71 5.57 -15.85 -10.87
N TYR A 72 5.14 -15.34 -12.03
CA TYR A 72 5.76 -14.16 -12.64
C TYR A 72 5.61 -12.89 -11.81
N GLY A 73 4.47 -12.71 -11.14
CA GLY A 73 4.26 -11.61 -10.20
C GLY A 73 5.28 -11.62 -9.05
N GLN A 74 5.57 -12.80 -8.50
CA GLN A 74 6.61 -12.97 -7.46
C GLN A 74 8.01 -12.65 -7.96
N MET A 75 8.32 -12.98 -9.23
CA MET A 75 9.58 -12.59 -9.86
C MET A 75 9.72 -11.07 -9.91
N ILE A 76 8.72 -10.38 -10.46
CA ILE A 76 8.70 -8.91 -10.56
C ILE A 76 8.82 -8.30 -9.17
N THR A 77 8.02 -8.77 -8.21
CA THR A 77 8.05 -8.30 -6.81
C THR A 77 9.43 -8.50 -6.18
N SER A 78 10.10 -9.62 -6.47
CA SER A 78 11.46 -9.87 -5.95
C SER A 78 12.48 -8.86 -6.47
N LEU A 79 12.35 -8.45 -7.74
CA LEU A 79 13.18 -7.41 -8.34
C LEU A 79 12.84 -6.03 -7.79
N THR A 80 11.56 -5.64 -7.76
CA THR A 80 11.12 -4.33 -7.27
C THR A 80 11.45 -4.14 -5.80
N MET A 81 11.32 -5.16 -4.96
CA MET A 81 11.75 -5.11 -3.55
C MET A 81 13.25 -4.89 -3.41
N SER A 82 14.06 -5.43 -4.32
CA SER A 82 15.51 -5.19 -4.29
C SER A 82 15.83 -3.72 -4.60
N VAL A 83 15.14 -3.16 -5.60
CA VAL A 83 15.26 -1.74 -5.96
C VAL A 83 14.67 -0.84 -4.87
N PHE A 84 13.61 -1.25 -4.16
CA PHE A 84 13.05 -0.51 -3.02
C PHE A 84 14.11 -0.27 -1.93
N TYR A 85 14.89 -1.30 -1.57
CA TYR A 85 15.94 -1.15 -0.55
C TYR A 85 17.15 -0.35 -1.04
N LEU A 86 17.44 -0.39 -2.34
CA LEU A 86 18.39 0.54 -2.95
C LEU A 86 17.89 2.00 -2.82
N LEU A 87 16.62 2.26 -3.12
CA LEU A 87 16.02 3.58 -2.97
C LEU A 87 15.99 4.01 -1.48
N TYR A 88 15.69 3.09 -0.56
CA TYR A 88 15.78 3.34 0.88
C TYR A 88 17.21 3.70 1.30
N PHE A 89 18.22 3.04 0.74
CA PHE A 89 19.62 3.42 0.97
C PHE A 89 19.90 4.84 0.46
N TYR A 90 19.41 5.23 -0.71
CA TYR A 90 19.54 6.61 -1.18
C TYR A 90 18.79 7.62 -0.29
N TYR A 91 17.59 7.27 0.18
CA TYR A 91 16.86 8.08 1.16
C TYR A 91 17.69 8.25 2.44
N TYR A 92 18.23 7.15 2.98
CA TYR A 92 19.11 7.14 4.14
C TYR A 92 20.32 8.07 3.96
N ARG A 93 20.97 8.06 2.79
CA ARG A 93 22.09 8.96 2.48
C ARG A 93 21.68 10.44 2.47
N VAL A 94 20.59 10.77 1.78
CA VAL A 94 20.09 12.16 1.68
C VAL A 94 19.55 12.66 3.03
N ALA A 95 19.12 11.74 3.90
CA ALA A 95 18.71 12.02 5.26
C ALA A 95 19.87 12.37 6.22
N GLY A 96 21.12 12.17 5.81
CA GLY A 96 22.32 12.42 6.61
C GLY A 96 22.98 11.15 7.15
N GLY A 97 22.53 9.96 6.74
CA GLY A 97 23.13 8.69 7.10
C GLY A 97 24.52 8.49 6.49
N LYS A 98 25.41 7.80 7.20
CA LYS A 98 26.81 7.59 6.76
C LYS A 98 26.88 6.75 5.48
N ALA A 99 27.49 7.32 4.44
CA ALA A 99 27.46 6.78 3.08
C ALA A 99 28.85 6.40 2.55
N THR A 100 29.59 5.53 3.26
CA THR A 100 30.95 5.14 2.85
C THR A 100 30.96 4.31 1.57
N LYS A 101 32.12 4.22 0.89
CA LYS A 101 32.26 3.45 -0.36
C LYS A 101 31.93 1.97 -0.13
N GLU A 102 32.31 1.43 1.03
CA GLU A 102 32.08 0.03 1.40
C GLU A 102 30.58 -0.27 1.49
N ARG A 103 29.80 0.63 2.11
CA ARG A 103 28.34 0.48 2.20
C ARG A 103 27.67 0.53 0.82
N GLN A 104 28.15 1.40 -0.07
CA GLN A 104 27.62 1.49 -1.43
C GLN A 104 27.90 0.21 -2.22
N TRP A 105 29.15 -0.28 -2.19
CA TRP A 105 29.53 -1.52 -2.86
C TRP A 105 28.79 -2.73 -2.31
N LEU A 106 28.55 -2.79 -1.00
CA LEU A 106 27.75 -3.86 -0.39
C LEU A 106 26.33 -3.88 -0.98
N ILE A 107 25.64 -2.74 -1.01
CA ILE A 107 24.26 -2.67 -1.53
C ILE A 107 24.22 -2.99 -3.03
N TYR A 108 25.13 -2.44 -3.83
CA TYR A 108 25.16 -2.69 -5.27
C TYR A 108 25.51 -4.14 -5.60
N GLY A 109 26.48 -4.72 -4.89
CA GLY A 109 26.88 -6.12 -5.04
C GLY A 109 25.74 -7.08 -4.68
N LEU A 110 25.05 -6.85 -3.55
CA LEU A 110 23.91 -7.67 -3.13
C LEU A 110 22.71 -7.53 -4.09
N LEU A 111 22.46 -6.33 -4.63
CA LEU A 111 21.44 -6.12 -5.64
C LEU A 111 21.78 -6.89 -6.93
N ALA A 112 22.99 -6.74 -7.45
CA ALA A 112 23.43 -7.43 -8.67
C ALA A 112 23.34 -8.95 -8.49
N LEU A 113 23.85 -9.46 -7.36
CA LEU A 113 23.74 -10.88 -7.01
C LEU A 113 22.28 -11.34 -6.97
N ARG A 114 21.38 -10.55 -6.34
CA ARG A 114 19.96 -10.91 -6.29
C ARG A 114 19.31 -10.92 -7.66
N VAL A 115 19.59 -9.94 -8.50
CA VAL A 115 19.05 -9.89 -9.88
C VAL A 115 19.47 -11.14 -10.64
N VAL A 116 20.75 -11.51 -10.59
CA VAL A 116 21.25 -12.73 -11.23
C VAL A 116 20.51 -13.95 -10.69
N LEU A 117 20.45 -14.14 -9.36
CA LEU A 117 19.80 -15.29 -8.74
C LEU A 117 18.31 -15.38 -9.04
N VAL A 118 17.60 -14.26 -9.16
CA VAL A 118 16.18 -14.22 -9.53
C VAL A 118 15.97 -14.60 -10.99
N LEU A 119 16.89 -14.23 -11.89
CA LEU A 119 16.78 -14.52 -13.32
C LEU A 119 17.28 -15.90 -13.73
N LEU A 120 17.91 -16.65 -12.81
CA LEU A 120 18.33 -18.03 -13.10
C LEU A 120 17.14 -18.91 -13.49
N PRO A 121 17.28 -19.76 -14.52
CA PRO A 121 16.19 -20.63 -14.99
C PRO A 121 15.73 -21.64 -13.93
N GLY A 122 16.59 -21.97 -12.96
CA GLY A 122 16.23 -22.86 -11.85
C GLY A 122 15.14 -22.34 -10.91
N ASN A 123 14.71 -21.08 -11.05
CA ASN A 123 13.53 -20.56 -10.34
C ASN A 123 12.19 -21.08 -10.91
N ASN A 124 12.19 -21.66 -12.12
CA ASN A 124 11.00 -22.22 -12.76
C ASN A 124 9.80 -21.25 -12.78
N TRP A 125 10.05 -19.99 -13.20
CA TRP A 125 8.99 -18.98 -13.28
C TRP A 125 7.89 -19.39 -14.26
N GLY A 126 6.65 -19.11 -13.89
CA GLY A 126 5.45 -19.63 -14.56
C GLY A 126 4.94 -20.94 -13.97
N GLY A 127 5.76 -21.66 -13.20
CA GLY A 127 5.39 -22.86 -12.44
C GLY A 127 5.69 -22.74 -10.95
N GLU A 128 5.87 -23.88 -10.29
CA GLU A 128 6.28 -23.96 -8.90
C GLU A 128 7.81 -23.78 -8.79
N SER A 129 8.24 -22.78 -8.02
CA SER A 129 9.65 -22.50 -7.78
C SER A 129 10.19 -23.45 -6.71
N PRO A 130 11.33 -24.13 -6.94
CA PRO A 130 11.95 -24.99 -5.92
C PRO A 130 12.25 -24.22 -4.62
N TYR A 131 11.99 -24.85 -3.48
CA TYR A 131 12.20 -24.24 -2.16
C TYR A 131 13.65 -23.74 -1.95
N ALA A 132 14.64 -24.55 -2.33
CA ALA A 132 16.06 -24.19 -2.22
C ALA A 132 16.40 -22.92 -3.01
N MET A 133 15.89 -22.79 -4.24
CA MET A 133 16.06 -21.56 -5.04
C MET A 133 15.35 -20.36 -4.41
N GLY A 134 14.17 -20.60 -3.83
CA GLY A 134 13.45 -19.61 -3.03
C GLY A 134 14.28 -19.07 -1.86
N LEU A 135 15.02 -19.92 -1.15
CA LEU A 135 15.93 -19.48 -0.08
C LEU A 135 17.14 -18.72 -0.65
N ILE A 136 17.85 -19.32 -1.62
CA ILE A 136 19.11 -18.78 -2.15
C ILE A 136 18.91 -17.38 -2.71
N ARG A 137 17.87 -17.14 -3.51
CA ARG A 137 17.60 -15.80 -4.10
C ARG A 137 17.21 -14.73 -3.07
N ASN A 138 16.83 -15.15 -1.86
CA ASN A 138 16.44 -14.25 -0.77
C ASN A 138 17.53 -14.01 0.27
N ILE A 139 18.63 -14.79 0.26
CA ILE A 139 19.79 -14.53 1.13
C ILE A 139 20.38 -13.13 0.90
N PRO A 140 20.67 -12.68 -0.34
CA PRO A 140 21.23 -11.33 -0.55
C PRO A 140 20.30 -10.22 -0.07
N PHE A 141 18.98 -10.45 -0.20
CA PHE A 141 17.96 -9.51 0.28
C PHE A 141 17.93 -9.40 1.78
N LEU A 142 17.99 -10.53 2.49
CA LEU A 142 18.05 -10.55 3.94
C LEU A 142 19.29 -9.80 4.44
N ILE A 143 20.45 -10.04 3.84
CA ILE A 143 21.70 -9.35 4.19
C ILE A 143 21.57 -7.84 3.94
N MET A 144 21.04 -7.43 2.78
CA MET A 144 20.81 -6.02 2.46
C MET A 144 19.87 -5.36 3.48
N GLY A 145 18.80 -6.05 3.84
CA GLY A 145 17.85 -5.63 4.86
C GLY A 145 18.48 -5.42 6.22
N LEU A 146 19.19 -6.44 6.73
CA LEU A 146 19.85 -6.40 8.03
C LEU A 146 20.94 -5.32 8.09
N ALA A 147 21.70 -5.13 7.01
CA ALA A 147 22.66 -4.05 6.89
C ALA A 147 21.98 -2.67 7.05
N LEU A 148 20.85 -2.46 6.34
CA LEU A 148 20.10 -1.21 6.42
C LEU A 148 19.43 -1.01 7.78
N VAL A 149 18.96 -2.08 8.45
CA VAL A 149 18.49 -2.03 9.84
C VAL A 149 19.61 -1.54 10.75
N ALA A 150 20.78 -2.18 10.69
CA ALA A 150 21.91 -1.87 11.56
C ALA A 150 22.41 -0.42 11.36
N TRP A 151 22.52 0.03 10.10
CA TRP A 151 22.96 1.39 9.80
C TRP A 151 21.93 2.46 10.18
N THR A 152 20.65 2.20 9.90
CA THR A 152 19.56 3.11 10.28
C THR A 152 19.46 3.21 11.80
N TYR A 153 19.61 2.10 12.52
CA TYR A 153 19.60 2.07 13.98
C TYR A 153 20.80 2.83 14.57
N GLY A 154 22.00 2.60 14.03
CA GLY A 154 23.22 3.27 14.47
C GLY A 154 23.18 4.79 14.28
N ASP A 155 22.51 5.26 13.23
CA ASP A 155 22.27 6.69 12.99
C ASP A 155 20.91 7.15 13.55
N GLY A 156 20.39 6.49 14.60
CA GLY A 156 19.10 6.77 15.22
C GLY A 156 18.94 8.18 15.82
N LYS A 157 20.00 9.00 15.83
CA LYS A 157 19.92 10.45 16.10
C LYS A 157 19.16 11.21 15.02
N ILE A 158 19.13 10.69 13.79
CA ILE A 158 18.32 11.25 12.70
C ILE A 158 16.84 11.01 13.02
N PRO A 159 15.99 12.05 13.07
CA PRO A 159 14.59 11.91 13.48
C PRO A 159 13.85 10.85 12.66
N GLY A 160 13.22 9.89 13.35
CA GLY A 160 12.43 8.81 12.73
C GLY A 160 13.21 7.53 12.43
N PHE A 161 14.55 7.56 12.40
CA PHE A 161 15.36 6.41 11.98
C PHE A 161 15.28 5.24 12.96
N LYS A 162 15.28 5.51 14.27
CA LYS A 162 15.11 4.45 15.27
C LYS A 162 13.80 3.66 15.07
N ARG A 163 12.70 4.37 14.81
CA ARG A 163 11.40 3.74 14.53
C ARG A 163 11.40 3.01 13.19
N ALA A 164 11.99 3.61 12.15
CA ALA A 164 12.15 2.96 10.85
C ALA A 164 12.94 1.65 10.96
N SER A 165 14.05 1.62 11.72
CA SER A 165 14.84 0.41 11.92
C SER A 165 14.05 -0.72 12.59
N TYR A 166 13.21 -0.42 13.58
CA TYR A 166 12.37 -1.43 14.23
C TYR A 166 11.31 -1.98 13.28
N LEU A 167 10.68 -1.12 12.48
CA LEU A 167 9.68 -1.52 11.49
C LEU A 167 10.29 -2.40 10.38
N ILE A 168 11.48 -2.03 9.89
CA ILE A 168 12.20 -2.83 8.90
C ILE A 168 12.60 -4.18 9.50
N ALA A 169 13.14 -4.20 10.72
CA ALA A 169 13.52 -5.43 11.40
C ALA A 169 12.31 -6.37 11.62
N ALA A 170 11.18 -5.83 12.11
CA ALA A 170 9.96 -6.59 12.32
C ALA A 170 9.41 -7.16 10.99
N SER A 171 9.44 -6.36 9.91
CA SER A 171 9.09 -6.82 8.58
C SER A 171 9.96 -8.01 8.12
N PHE A 172 11.28 -7.94 8.31
CA PHE A 172 12.18 -9.05 7.95
C PHE A 172 11.98 -10.27 8.82
N PHE A 173 11.67 -10.10 10.10
CA PHE A 173 11.34 -11.20 10.99
C PHE A 173 10.12 -11.98 10.48
N PHE A 174 9.00 -11.30 10.23
CA PHE A 174 7.80 -11.93 9.68
C PHE A 174 8.04 -12.52 8.29
N TYR A 175 8.82 -11.83 7.44
CA TYR A 175 9.19 -12.35 6.13
C TYR A 175 9.98 -13.67 6.22
N ALA A 176 10.96 -13.76 7.11
CA ALA A 176 11.74 -14.97 7.32
C ALA A 176 10.85 -16.14 7.80
N LEU A 177 9.92 -15.88 8.72
CA LEU A 177 8.93 -16.88 9.15
C LEU A 177 8.11 -17.42 7.97
N VAL A 178 7.62 -16.54 7.09
CA VAL A 178 6.86 -16.97 5.91
C VAL A 178 7.73 -17.80 4.99
N VAL A 179 8.90 -17.29 4.60
CA VAL A 179 9.75 -17.94 3.58
C VAL A 179 10.25 -19.31 4.04
N ILE A 180 10.63 -19.44 5.31
CA ILE A 180 11.22 -20.68 5.84
C ILE A 180 10.14 -21.69 6.23
N VAL A 181 9.05 -21.23 6.85
CA VAL A 181 8.11 -22.12 7.54
C VAL A 181 6.84 -22.39 6.72
N SER A 182 6.36 -21.45 5.91
CA SER A 182 5.08 -21.63 5.19
C SER A 182 5.02 -22.82 4.23
N PRO A 183 6.12 -23.28 3.58
CA PRO A 183 6.08 -24.50 2.77
C PRO A 183 5.78 -25.77 3.58
N PHE A 184 6.07 -25.76 4.88
CA PHE A 184 5.85 -26.90 5.78
C PHE A 184 4.59 -26.73 6.62
N ILE A 185 4.27 -25.49 7.03
CA ILE A 185 3.09 -25.14 7.84
C ILE A 185 2.36 -23.97 7.16
N PRO A 186 1.33 -24.24 6.33
CA PRO A 186 0.65 -23.22 5.52
C PRO A 186 0.10 -22.03 6.31
N ALA A 187 -0.28 -22.23 7.58
CA ALA A 187 -0.77 -21.16 8.46
C ALA A 187 0.24 -20.01 8.64
N PHE A 188 1.55 -20.28 8.53
CA PHE A 188 2.59 -19.25 8.61
C PHE A 188 2.55 -18.27 7.43
N GLY A 189 1.88 -18.60 6.32
CA GLY A 189 1.61 -17.66 5.24
C GLY A 189 0.88 -16.39 5.71
N ALA A 190 0.07 -16.49 6.77
CA ALA A 190 -0.64 -15.35 7.35
C ALA A 190 0.27 -14.23 7.88
N PHE A 191 1.54 -14.53 8.20
CA PHE A 191 2.53 -13.53 8.63
C PHE A 191 2.91 -12.53 7.52
N MET A 192 2.49 -12.77 6.28
CA MET A 192 2.57 -11.77 5.21
C MET A 192 1.79 -10.49 5.56
N LEU A 193 0.66 -10.60 6.27
CA LEU A 193 -0.16 -9.45 6.66
C LEU A 193 0.59 -8.55 7.68
N PRO A 194 1.06 -9.05 8.85
CA PRO A 194 1.93 -8.28 9.76
C PRO A 194 3.16 -7.67 9.08
N LYS A 195 3.84 -8.42 8.19
CA LYS A 195 4.97 -7.89 7.41
C LYS A 195 4.54 -6.64 6.63
N THR A 196 3.44 -6.71 5.89
CA THR A 196 2.96 -5.59 5.07
C THR A 196 2.50 -4.42 5.92
N VAL A 197 1.88 -4.66 7.08
CA VAL A 197 1.58 -3.60 8.07
C VAL A 197 2.86 -2.87 8.50
N CYS A 198 3.97 -3.57 8.71
CA CYS A 198 5.25 -2.90 9.01
C CYS A 198 5.73 -1.97 7.88
N TYR A 199 5.54 -2.34 6.60
CA TYR A 199 5.86 -1.46 5.47
C TYR A 199 4.93 -0.24 5.39
N ILE A 200 3.63 -0.43 5.58
CA ILE A 200 2.67 0.68 5.65
C ILE A 200 3.09 1.66 6.73
N LEU A 201 3.39 1.16 7.93
CA LEU A 201 3.82 1.99 9.06
C LEU A 201 5.19 2.65 8.83
N LEU A 202 6.09 2.00 8.09
CA LEU A 202 7.38 2.57 7.71
C LEU A 202 7.17 3.79 6.80
N VAL A 203 6.39 3.61 5.73
CA VAL A 203 6.08 4.69 4.78
C VAL A 203 5.30 5.80 5.47
N ASP A 204 4.32 5.47 6.30
CA ASP A 204 3.55 6.46 7.06
C ASP A 204 4.42 7.27 8.03
N CYS A 205 5.31 6.61 8.77
CA CYS A 205 6.21 7.28 9.69
C CYS A 205 7.15 8.24 8.96
N LEU A 206 7.67 7.86 7.80
CA LEU A 206 8.53 8.72 6.99
C LEU A 206 7.72 9.82 6.27
N TYR A 207 6.49 9.52 5.85
CA TYR A 207 5.56 10.47 5.25
C TYR A 207 5.29 11.64 6.20
N GLU A 208 4.96 11.36 7.47
CA GLU A 208 4.74 12.42 8.46
C GLU A 208 6.00 13.25 8.74
N LYS A 209 7.19 12.69 8.57
CA LYS A 209 8.46 13.43 8.73
C LYS A 209 8.73 14.37 7.56
N GLU A 210 8.51 13.89 6.34
CA GLU A 210 8.85 14.64 5.14
C GLU A 210 7.73 15.61 4.73
N ALA A 211 6.47 15.21 4.89
CA ALA A 211 5.32 16.06 4.58
C ALA A 211 4.87 16.88 5.79
N GLY A 212 4.98 16.37 7.02
CA GLY A 212 4.39 16.94 8.25
C GLY A 212 3.02 16.36 8.63
N LYS A 213 2.32 16.97 9.59
CA LYS A 213 0.90 16.64 9.92
C LYS A 213 -0.06 17.21 8.88
N ILE A 214 -1.30 16.71 8.85
CA ILE A 214 -2.35 17.21 7.96
C ILE A 214 -2.79 18.60 8.42
N ASN A 215 -2.97 19.48 7.45
CA ASN A 215 -3.53 20.82 7.57
C ASN A 215 -4.44 21.08 6.35
N GLU A 216 -5.01 22.28 6.26
CA GLU A 216 -5.85 22.73 5.16
C GLU A 216 -5.22 22.47 3.79
N ARG A 217 -3.95 22.86 3.58
CA ARG A 217 -3.26 22.67 2.28
C ARG A 217 -3.15 21.20 1.89
N LYS A 218 -2.91 20.32 2.87
CA LYS A 218 -2.80 18.88 2.63
C LYS A 218 -4.12 18.20 2.38
N ILE A 219 -5.21 18.70 2.95
CA ILE A 219 -6.54 18.26 2.57
C ILE A 219 -6.77 18.60 1.08
N GLY A 220 -6.33 19.78 0.63
CA GLY A 220 -6.33 20.15 -0.79
C GLY A 220 -5.48 19.20 -1.65
N LYS A 221 -4.26 18.85 -1.21
CA LYS A 221 -3.43 17.83 -1.90
C LYS A 221 -4.10 16.45 -1.90
N GLY A 222 -4.75 16.07 -0.81
CA GLY A 222 -5.53 14.83 -0.70
C GLY A 222 -6.66 14.77 -1.72
N ALA A 223 -7.30 15.90 -2.01
CA ALA A 223 -8.29 15.98 -3.10
C ALA A 223 -7.68 15.64 -4.47
N VAL A 224 -6.48 16.14 -4.78
CA VAL A 224 -5.75 15.82 -6.01
C VAL A 224 -5.39 14.34 -6.07
N VAL A 225 -4.91 13.77 -4.96
CA VAL A 225 -4.59 12.34 -4.88
C VAL A 225 -5.84 11.48 -5.10
N CYS A 226 -6.97 11.82 -4.49
CA CYS A 226 -8.22 11.11 -4.72
C CYS A 226 -8.71 11.25 -6.18
N LEU A 227 -8.48 12.39 -6.82
CA LEU A 227 -8.78 12.58 -8.24
C LEU A 227 -7.94 11.62 -9.10
N GLU A 228 -6.62 11.59 -8.89
CA GLU A 228 -5.69 10.71 -9.60
C GLU A 228 -6.04 9.23 -9.40
N LEU A 229 -6.28 8.81 -8.16
CA LEU A 229 -6.76 7.45 -7.85
C LEU A 229 -8.12 7.15 -8.52
N GLY A 230 -9.02 8.13 -8.54
CA GLY A 230 -10.28 8.04 -9.26
C GLY A 230 -10.04 7.74 -10.74
N LEU A 231 -9.17 8.50 -11.43
CA LEU A 231 -8.83 8.28 -12.82
C LEU A 231 -8.22 6.89 -13.07
N LEU A 232 -7.33 6.42 -12.18
CA LEU A 232 -6.76 5.07 -12.25
C LEU A 232 -7.85 3.98 -12.12
N LEU A 233 -8.84 4.16 -11.24
CA LEU A 233 -9.97 3.23 -11.11
C LEU A 233 -10.85 3.22 -12.37
N GLY A 234 -11.01 4.37 -13.04
CA GLY A 234 -11.72 4.46 -14.31
C GLY A 234 -11.00 3.69 -15.43
N ALA A 235 -9.67 3.83 -15.50
CA ALA A 235 -8.84 3.05 -16.40
C ALA A 235 -8.91 1.55 -16.07
N LEU A 236 -8.81 1.18 -14.80
CA LEU A 236 -8.95 -0.21 -14.34
C LEU A 236 -10.28 -0.81 -14.80
N TYR A 237 -11.40 -0.12 -14.57
CA TYR A 237 -12.71 -0.59 -15.02
C TYR A 237 -12.71 -0.88 -16.53
N ARG A 238 -12.27 0.08 -17.34
CA ARG A 238 -12.29 -0.04 -18.81
C ARG A 238 -11.40 -1.17 -19.33
N GLU A 239 -10.19 -1.28 -18.81
CA GLU A 239 -9.23 -2.29 -19.27
C GLU A 239 -9.63 -3.68 -18.77
N PHE A 240 -10.09 -3.80 -17.53
CA PHE A 240 -10.47 -5.07 -16.93
C PHE A 240 -11.71 -5.68 -17.58
N THR A 241 -12.75 -4.88 -17.85
CA THR A 241 -13.93 -5.39 -18.58
C THR A 241 -13.60 -5.77 -20.02
N ARG A 242 -12.76 -4.98 -20.71
CA ARG A 242 -12.34 -5.26 -22.09
C ARG A 242 -11.57 -6.58 -22.20
N ILE A 243 -10.59 -6.82 -21.32
CA ILE A 243 -9.78 -8.04 -21.32
C ILE A 243 -10.64 -9.28 -21.05
N ASN A 244 -11.69 -9.15 -20.25
CA ASN A 244 -12.61 -10.23 -19.93
C ASN A 244 -13.83 -10.32 -20.88
N GLY A 245 -13.90 -9.49 -21.93
CA GLY A 245 -15.02 -9.48 -22.87
C GLY A 245 -16.38 -9.14 -22.24
N PHE A 246 -16.38 -8.45 -21.09
CA PHE A 246 -17.58 -8.22 -20.29
C PHE A 246 -18.28 -6.90 -20.69
N THR A 247 -19.52 -6.99 -21.15
CA THR A 247 -20.28 -5.83 -21.67
C THR A 247 -21.37 -5.29 -20.74
N GLU A 248 -21.72 -6.01 -19.69
CA GLU A 248 -22.75 -5.58 -18.74
C GLU A 248 -22.19 -4.60 -17.67
N ARG A 249 -23.09 -4.06 -16.84
CA ARG A 249 -22.71 -3.17 -15.74
C ARG A 249 -22.23 -3.99 -14.54
N THR A 250 -21.13 -3.56 -13.92
CA THR A 250 -20.60 -4.16 -12.68
C THR A 250 -20.33 -3.08 -11.64
N THR A 251 -20.26 -3.44 -10.37
CA THR A 251 -19.94 -2.48 -9.31
C THR A 251 -18.54 -1.87 -9.45
N LEU A 252 -17.67 -2.44 -10.28
CA LEU A 252 -16.38 -1.84 -10.63
C LEU A 252 -16.55 -0.47 -11.30
N SER A 253 -17.62 -0.28 -12.08
CA SER A 253 -17.93 1.01 -12.70
C SER A 253 -18.30 2.09 -11.67
N LEU A 254 -18.65 1.70 -10.44
CA LEU A 254 -18.99 2.60 -9.35
C LEU A 254 -17.75 3.07 -8.58
N ALA A 255 -16.61 2.36 -8.65
CA ALA A 255 -15.41 2.73 -7.91
C ALA A 255 -14.87 4.10 -8.33
N HIS A 256 -14.79 4.36 -9.64
CA HIS A 256 -14.38 5.65 -10.20
C HIS A 256 -15.22 6.84 -9.71
N PRO A 257 -16.55 6.88 -9.93
CA PRO A 257 -17.37 8.04 -9.52
C PRO A 257 -17.41 8.24 -8.00
N HIS A 258 -17.37 7.17 -7.19
CA HIS A 258 -17.33 7.33 -5.73
C HIS A 258 -15.99 7.90 -5.27
N MET A 259 -14.87 7.49 -5.86
CA MET A 259 -13.56 8.04 -5.51
C MET A 259 -13.46 9.53 -5.93
N LEU A 260 -14.03 9.88 -7.08
CA LEU A 260 -14.10 11.28 -7.51
C LEU A 260 -15.01 12.12 -6.60
N LEU A 261 -16.24 11.68 -6.34
CA LEU A 261 -17.20 12.47 -5.58
C LEU A 261 -16.89 12.47 -4.08
N LEU A 262 -16.85 11.28 -3.48
CA LEU A 262 -16.66 11.15 -2.04
C LEU A 262 -15.22 11.36 -1.61
N GLY A 263 -14.24 11.16 -2.50
CA GLY A 263 -12.82 11.37 -2.22
C GLY A 263 -12.35 12.77 -2.60
N ALA A 264 -12.35 13.06 -3.91
CA ALA A 264 -11.78 14.29 -4.46
C ALA A 264 -12.66 15.51 -4.18
N VAL A 265 -13.93 15.48 -4.59
CA VAL A 265 -14.85 16.62 -4.44
C VAL A 265 -15.10 16.94 -2.97
N PHE A 266 -15.35 15.94 -2.12
CA PHE A 266 -15.51 16.16 -0.68
C PHE A 266 -14.26 16.75 -0.03
N SER A 267 -13.07 16.21 -0.30
CA SER A 267 -11.82 16.76 0.25
C SER A 267 -11.56 18.18 -0.27
N PHE A 268 -11.88 18.46 -1.54
CA PHE A 268 -11.76 19.80 -2.11
C PHE A 268 -12.73 20.79 -1.48
N ALA A 269 -13.99 20.40 -1.28
CA ALA A 269 -14.99 21.21 -0.59
C ALA A 269 -14.57 21.52 0.86
N LEU A 270 -14.04 20.53 1.57
CA LEU A 270 -13.49 20.72 2.92
C LEU A 270 -12.28 21.66 2.91
N PHE A 271 -11.37 21.51 1.96
CA PHE A 271 -10.24 22.43 1.79
C PHE A 271 -10.71 23.87 1.58
N LEU A 272 -11.69 24.09 0.69
CA LEU A 272 -12.26 25.41 0.44
C LEU A 272 -12.95 25.96 1.68
N TYR A 273 -13.75 25.16 2.38
CA TYR A 273 -14.39 25.55 3.63
C TYR A 273 -13.36 26.04 4.65
N LEU A 274 -12.31 25.25 4.93
CA LEU A 274 -11.25 25.65 5.86
C LEU A 274 -10.53 26.92 5.40
N ARG A 275 -10.39 27.13 4.08
CA ARG A 275 -9.74 28.32 3.53
C ARG A 275 -10.60 29.58 3.69
N VAL A 276 -11.91 29.47 3.48
CA VAL A 276 -12.88 30.56 3.66
C VAL A 276 -13.00 30.93 5.14
N GLU A 277 -13.13 29.93 6.01
CA GLU A 277 -13.19 30.10 7.47
C GLU A 277 -11.83 30.42 8.12
N LYS A 278 -10.76 30.53 7.30
CA LYS A 278 -9.38 30.80 7.74
C LYS A 278 -8.88 29.85 8.84
N GLN A 279 -9.33 28.60 8.82
CA GLN A 279 -8.89 27.55 9.74
C GLN A 279 -7.68 26.78 9.20
N ASP A 280 -6.69 26.48 10.05
CA ASP A 280 -5.48 25.73 9.67
C ASP A 280 -5.73 24.21 9.55
N GLY A 281 -6.80 23.67 10.15
CA GLY A 281 -7.22 22.27 9.97
C GLY A 281 -6.34 21.20 10.63
N ARG A 282 -5.28 21.57 11.37
CA ARG A 282 -4.44 20.61 12.12
C ARG A 282 -5.20 19.76 13.12
N ASN A 283 -6.28 20.29 13.70
CA ASN A 283 -7.18 19.55 14.58
C ASN A 283 -7.86 18.36 13.87
N LEU A 284 -7.98 18.39 12.54
CA LEU A 284 -8.60 17.33 11.74
C LEU A 284 -7.65 16.16 11.41
N HIS A 285 -6.37 16.24 11.76
CA HIS A 285 -5.36 15.28 11.31
C HIS A 285 -5.75 13.80 11.50
N ARG A 286 -6.19 13.40 12.71
CA ARG A 286 -6.62 12.02 12.98
C ARG A 286 -7.91 11.65 12.23
N ASN A 287 -8.87 12.58 12.19
CA ASN A 287 -10.16 12.37 11.55
C ASN A 287 -10.00 12.20 10.03
N TYR A 288 -9.16 13.02 9.39
CA TYR A 288 -8.94 12.95 7.94
C TYR A 288 -8.19 11.66 7.55
N ARG A 289 -7.21 11.22 8.35
CA ARG A 289 -6.55 9.91 8.14
C ARG A 289 -7.54 8.75 8.23
N PHE A 290 -8.42 8.78 9.24
CA PHE A 290 -9.45 7.76 9.40
C PHE A 290 -10.44 7.78 8.22
N TYR A 291 -10.87 8.96 7.78
CA TYR A 291 -11.71 9.14 6.60
C TYR A 291 -11.04 8.60 5.31
N LEU A 292 -9.74 8.85 5.09
CA LEU A 292 -9.03 8.29 3.94
C LEU A 292 -8.98 6.75 4.00
N LEU A 293 -8.78 6.18 5.19
CA LEU A 293 -8.80 4.73 5.36
C LEU A 293 -10.19 4.13 5.08
N THR A 294 -11.27 4.77 5.53
CA THR A 294 -12.64 4.28 5.32
C THR A 294 -13.06 4.39 3.86
N ILE A 295 -12.70 5.47 3.15
CA ILE A 295 -12.98 5.55 1.71
C ILE A 295 -12.16 4.52 0.92
N TYR A 296 -10.88 4.28 1.24
CA TYR A 296 -10.10 3.24 0.57
C TYR A 296 -10.69 1.84 0.78
N TYR A 297 -11.17 1.54 2.00
CA TYR A 297 -11.88 0.30 2.29
C TYR A 297 -13.21 0.19 1.53
N PHE A 298 -13.98 1.28 1.45
CA PHE A 298 -15.22 1.31 0.69
C PHE A 298 -14.99 1.10 -0.81
N ILE A 299 -14.00 1.79 -1.39
CA ILE A 299 -13.59 1.61 -2.79
C ILE A 299 -13.10 0.18 -3.04
N ALA A 300 -12.27 -0.38 -2.15
CA ALA A 300 -11.86 -1.77 -2.24
C ALA A 300 -13.07 -2.72 -2.27
N SER A 301 -14.11 -2.47 -1.49
CA SER A 301 -15.35 -3.26 -1.53
C SER A 301 -16.02 -3.25 -2.91
N LEU A 302 -16.10 -2.08 -3.55
CA LEU A 302 -16.68 -1.94 -4.90
C LEU A 302 -15.84 -2.67 -5.95
N VAL A 303 -14.51 -2.57 -5.84
CA VAL A 303 -13.55 -3.26 -6.71
C VAL A 303 -13.64 -4.77 -6.52
N ILE A 304 -13.70 -5.27 -5.28
CA ILE A 304 -13.80 -6.71 -4.97
C ILE A 304 -15.08 -7.27 -5.56
N ARG A 305 -16.22 -6.63 -5.28
CA ARG A 305 -17.51 -7.11 -5.80
C ARG A 305 -17.54 -7.06 -7.33
N GLY A 306 -16.92 -6.04 -7.91
CA GLY A 306 -16.79 -5.90 -9.35
C GLY A 306 -15.94 -7.00 -9.97
N ILE A 307 -14.73 -7.22 -9.47
CA ILE A 307 -13.85 -8.31 -9.91
C ILE A 307 -14.54 -9.66 -9.72
N TYR A 308 -15.21 -9.88 -8.59
CA TYR A 308 -15.93 -11.13 -8.30
C TYR A 308 -17.02 -11.45 -9.31
N THR A 309 -17.80 -10.45 -9.75
CA THR A 309 -18.81 -10.63 -10.80
C THR A 309 -18.23 -11.20 -12.09
N LEU A 310 -17.02 -10.78 -12.48
CA LEU A 310 -16.35 -11.28 -13.68
C LEU A 310 -15.61 -12.60 -13.42
N ALA A 311 -14.77 -12.61 -12.37
CA ALA A 311 -13.83 -13.69 -12.09
C ALA A 311 -14.53 -14.99 -11.64
N SER A 312 -15.69 -14.90 -10.99
CA SER A 312 -16.42 -16.09 -10.53
C SER A 312 -17.01 -16.92 -11.68
N GLY A 313 -17.18 -16.33 -12.87
CA GLY A 313 -17.87 -16.98 -13.99
C GLY A 313 -19.29 -17.44 -13.63
N GLY A 314 -19.95 -16.76 -12.69
CA GLY A 314 -21.27 -17.12 -12.18
C GLY A 314 -21.26 -18.15 -11.03
N ALA A 315 -20.11 -18.67 -10.63
CA ALA A 315 -20.02 -19.60 -9.51
C ALA A 315 -20.26 -18.90 -8.15
N ALA A 316 -21.04 -19.54 -7.28
CA ALA A 316 -21.27 -19.06 -5.92
C ALA A 316 -20.11 -19.42 -4.97
N LEU A 317 -18.96 -18.74 -5.09
CA LEU A 317 -17.78 -19.00 -4.25
C LEU A 317 -17.91 -18.41 -2.83
N TYR A 318 -18.61 -17.28 -2.72
CA TYR A 318 -18.90 -16.60 -1.45
C TYR A 318 -20.39 -16.27 -1.36
N PRO A 319 -20.99 -16.34 -0.15
CA PRO A 319 -22.36 -15.87 0.05
C PRO A 319 -22.47 -14.37 -0.25
N ASP A 320 -23.50 -13.96 -1.01
CA ASP A 320 -23.71 -12.53 -1.33
C ASP A 320 -23.86 -11.68 -0.06
N ALA A 321 -24.50 -12.23 0.98
CA ALA A 321 -24.61 -11.60 2.29
C ALA A 321 -23.24 -11.24 2.91
N ALA A 322 -22.20 -12.05 2.70
CA ALA A 322 -20.86 -11.77 3.22
C ALA A 322 -20.19 -10.61 2.46
N LEU A 323 -20.30 -10.60 1.13
CA LEU A 323 -19.78 -9.53 0.27
C LEU A 323 -20.51 -8.20 0.52
N SER A 324 -21.85 -8.28 0.60
CA SER A 324 -22.71 -7.14 0.90
C SER A 324 -22.46 -6.59 2.30
N GLY A 325 -22.31 -7.46 3.30
CA GLY A 325 -22.00 -7.06 4.68
C GLY A 325 -20.69 -6.30 4.80
N MET A 326 -19.62 -6.77 4.14
CA MET A 326 -18.33 -6.08 4.13
C MET A 326 -18.42 -4.72 3.43
N ALA A 327 -19.11 -4.63 2.30
CA ALA A 327 -19.37 -3.34 1.63
C ALA A 327 -20.20 -2.39 2.52
N GLY A 328 -21.20 -2.91 3.23
CA GLY A 328 -22.04 -2.16 4.17
C GLY A 328 -21.24 -1.59 5.35
N LEU A 329 -20.29 -2.35 5.91
CA LEU A 329 -19.37 -1.85 6.93
C LEU A 329 -18.53 -0.68 6.42
N GLY A 330 -18.02 -0.80 5.18
CA GLY A 330 -17.28 0.28 4.53
C GLY A 330 -18.12 1.55 4.36
N HIS A 331 -19.38 1.39 3.94
CA HIS A 331 -20.31 2.49 3.77
C HIS A 331 -20.64 3.17 5.11
N ILE A 332 -20.95 2.41 6.17
CA ILE A 332 -21.22 2.94 7.51
C ILE A 332 -20.00 3.68 8.04
N ALA A 333 -18.81 3.08 7.96
CA ALA A 333 -17.58 3.69 8.44
C ALA A 333 -17.24 4.99 7.68
N LEU A 334 -17.45 5.01 6.36
CA LEU A 334 -17.28 6.21 5.54
C LEU A 334 -18.24 7.31 5.98
N THR A 335 -19.54 7.02 6.09
CA THR A 335 -20.56 7.98 6.57
C THR A 335 -20.20 8.56 7.94
N VAL A 336 -19.89 7.71 8.92
CA VAL A 336 -19.52 8.14 10.28
C VAL A 336 -18.27 9.02 10.24
N SER A 337 -17.26 8.64 9.44
CA SER A 337 -16.01 9.41 9.33
C SER A 337 -16.23 10.79 8.70
N MET A 338 -17.08 10.90 7.67
CA MET A 338 -17.41 12.16 7.02
C MET A 338 -18.18 13.08 7.97
N ILE A 339 -19.19 12.57 8.68
CA ILE A 339 -19.94 13.33 9.68
C ILE A 339 -19.03 13.81 10.81
N ALA A 340 -18.19 12.93 11.35
CA ALA A 340 -17.26 13.29 12.43
C ALA A 340 -16.29 14.40 11.99
N LEU A 341 -15.91 14.39 10.71
CA LEU A 341 -14.97 15.32 10.14
C LEU A 341 -15.60 16.69 9.84
N THR A 342 -16.83 16.73 9.33
CA THR A 342 -17.58 17.98 9.14
C THR A 342 -17.94 18.63 10.47
N LEU A 343 -18.41 17.86 11.46
CA LEU A 343 -18.70 18.38 12.81
C LEU A 343 -17.45 18.97 13.47
N LYS A 344 -16.30 18.31 13.33
CA LYS A 344 -15.05 18.80 13.90
C LYS A 344 -14.49 20.02 13.18
N ALA A 345 -14.72 20.15 11.88
CA ALA A 345 -14.35 21.34 11.11
C ALA A 345 -15.23 22.56 11.47
N ARG A 346 -16.47 22.34 11.93
CA ARG A 346 -17.37 23.42 12.36
C ARG A 346 -17.11 23.95 13.75
N LYS A 347 -16.55 23.14 14.66
CA LYS A 347 -16.24 23.62 16.01
C LYS A 347 -15.16 24.69 15.92
N GLU A 348 -15.51 25.92 16.30
CA GLU A 348 -14.52 26.97 16.54
C GLU A 348 -13.49 26.43 17.56
N PRO A 349 -12.20 26.73 17.39
CA PRO A 349 -11.25 26.50 18.46
C PRO A 349 -11.78 27.27 19.68
N GLU A 350 -12.12 26.56 20.76
CA GLU A 350 -12.52 27.16 22.03
C GLU A 350 -11.57 28.34 22.28
N ALA A 351 -12.13 29.56 22.30
CA ALA A 351 -11.40 30.72 22.73
C ALA A 351 -10.75 30.34 24.05
N MET A 352 -9.42 30.43 24.13
CA MET A 352 -8.72 30.32 25.40
C MET A 352 -9.44 31.25 26.36
N GLU A 353 -10.16 30.65 27.30
CA GLU A 353 -10.87 31.35 28.34
C GLU A 353 -9.83 32.24 29.01
N GLN A 354 -10.03 33.55 28.86
CA GLN A 354 -9.27 34.56 29.57
C GLN A 354 -9.61 34.38 31.05
N THR A 355 -8.89 33.50 31.75
CA THR A 355 -8.81 33.59 33.21
C THR A 355 -7.70 34.57 33.53
N ALA A 356 -8.16 35.79 33.81
CA ALA A 356 -7.48 36.86 34.51
C ALA A 356 -6.98 36.42 35.90
#